data_AF-A2EAY5-F1
#
_entry.id   AF-A2EAY5-F1
#
_cell.length_a   1.000
_cell.length_b   1.000
_cell.length_c   1.000
_cell.angle_alpha   90.00
_cell.angle_beta   90.00
_cell.angle_gamma   90.00
#
_symmetry.space_group_name_H-M   'P 1'
#
loop_
_entity.id
_entity.type
_entity.pdbx_description
1 polymer ?
#
loop_
_entity_poly.entity_id
_entity_poly.type
_entity_poly.pdbx_seq_one_letter_code
_entity_poly.pdbx_strand_id
1 'polypeptide(L)'
;MMKGKKKEKQNREMTEKEKEALYRKISSRMTADPIMDDFLRPEVLPFLIFYETPEVLSALYIMEKLYPHWKEIVEKAPIFIEDMHKELDNLDKIFDKYEKKSETEHPFPLNYINLDIYRKYATLYPIWISTKHNLFATRRAILIQRVEILQALYNICAYLLENPRYIAVRSYTAFQDWKSLEADLMPTQYIKYHSIKFAVYDLAYQNKCLPRPFSNKEQNVSLLSHIVTNCIAAIDPASGYIPFTDDYYVFSYFLESKVSPFNIAQKIQIQVTAEDIPGYASEMNQAIAEFIGIDEQNPDQESMMRVINQLCVRYLFDKYFLIELERKTNEKFEAKFAEMKNLTLTQLGLNKPFIPQEFHDLTCSQFTEKEQYLLKAQEFFDLVVFQTFPSELSHLLYQVGLCLGACIAQWTNTSFDASKSFDDLIVLWKIVFLSTNCEGFYWLITALEHYSKLNVITQEEANSSLVPRALIMMMSQD
;
A
#
# COMPACT_ATOMS: atom_id res chain seq x y z
N MET A 1 32.07 12.47 39.01
CA MET A 1 32.26 11.81 40.32
C MET A 1 31.42 12.51 41.37
N MET A 2 30.18 12.09 41.58
CA MET A 2 29.35 12.54 42.70
C MET A 2 29.22 11.37 43.68
N LYS A 3 29.77 11.52 44.89
CA LYS A 3 29.67 10.52 45.96
C LYS A 3 28.23 10.53 46.51
N GLY A 4 27.42 9.57 46.10
CA GLY A 4 26.15 9.26 46.74
C GLY A 4 26.39 8.73 48.15
N LYS A 5 25.88 9.44 49.16
CA LYS A 5 25.82 8.93 50.54
C LYS A 5 24.85 7.75 50.59
N LYS A 6 25.37 6.52 50.66
CA LYS A 6 24.60 5.36 51.14
C LYS A 6 24.18 5.66 52.59
N LYS A 7 22.88 5.83 52.85
CA LYS A 7 22.33 5.67 54.20
C LYS A 7 22.37 4.18 54.53
N GLU A 8 23.32 3.77 55.35
CA GLU A 8 23.25 2.47 56.04
C GLU A 8 22.01 2.48 56.94
N LYS A 9 21.01 1.67 56.58
CA LYS A 9 19.86 1.37 57.46
C LYS A 9 20.42 0.45 58.56
N GLN A 10 20.73 1.01 59.72
CA GLN A 10 21.09 0.22 60.90
C GLN A 10 19.89 -0.64 61.30
N ASN A 11 20.00 -1.94 61.09
CA ASN A 11 19.08 -2.93 61.60
C ASN A 11 19.29 -3.01 63.11
N ARG A 12 18.55 -2.23 63.90
CA ARG A 12 18.66 -2.24 65.36
C ARG A 12 18.18 -3.59 65.88
N GLU A 13 19.11 -4.39 66.39
CA GLU A 13 18.80 -5.64 67.10
C GLU A 13 18.03 -5.32 68.39
N MET A 14 16.99 -6.10 68.67
CA MET A 14 16.24 -6.00 69.93
C MET A 14 17.17 -6.29 71.11
N THR A 15 17.12 -5.42 72.12
CA THR A 15 17.80 -5.61 73.40
C THR A 15 17.21 -6.82 74.14
N GLU A 16 17.96 -7.47 75.03
CA GLU A 16 17.47 -8.63 75.80
C GLU A 16 16.20 -8.31 76.60
N LYS A 17 16.08 -7.09 77.14
CA LYS A 17 14.86 -6.62 77.82
C LYS A 17 13.65 -6.52 76.89
N GLU A 18 13.84 -6.11 75.63
CA GLU A 18 12.77 -6.09 74.62
C GLU A 18 12.37 -7.50 74.20
N LYS A 19 13.34 -8.43 74.09
CA LYS A 19 13.08 -9.86 73.82
C LYS A 19 12.29 -10.51 74.96
N GLU A 20 12.65 -10.27 76.21
CA GLU A 20 11.93 -10.79 77.38
C GLU A 20 10.52 -10.23 77.51
N ALA A 21 10.32 -8.93 77.26
CA ALA A 21 9.01 -8.29 77.26
C ALA A 21 8.10 -8.83 76.14
N LEU A 22 8.66 -9.02 74.94
CA LEU A 22 7.95 -9.60 73.82
C LEU A 22 7.63 -11.08 74.05
N TYR A 23 8.55 -11.85 74.63
CA TYR A 23 8.32 -13.25 75.02
C TYR A 23 7.18 -13.36 76.04
N ARG A 24 7.16 -12.53 77.09
CA ARG A 24 6.04 -12.49 78.06
C ARG A 24 4.71 -12.10 77.40
N LYS A 25 4.73 -11.19 76.42
CA LYS A 25 3.55 -10.76 75.65
C LYS A 25 3.02 -11.87 74.73
N ILE A 26 3.90 -12.65 74.10
CA ILE A 26 3.55 -13.79 73.24
C ILE A 26 2.99 -14.93 74.09
N SER A 27 3.68 -15.30 75.17
CA SER A 27 3.26 -16.38 76.06
C SER A 27 1.95 -16.11 76.80
N SER A 28 1.56 -14.83 76.97
CA SER A 28 0.29 -14.42 77.60
C SER A 28 -0.87 -14.22 76.62
N ARG A 29 -0.61 -14.13 75.30
CA ARG A 29 -1.62 -13.88 74.25
C ARG A 29 -1.77 -15.03 73.25
N MET A 30 -1.34 -16.24 73.63
CA MET A 30 -1.67 -17.48 72.93
C MET A 30 -3.16 -17.80 73.11
N THR A 31 -4.02 -16.96 72.55
CA THR A 31 -5.45 -17.24 72.39
C THR A 31 -5.76 -17.44 70.92
N ALA A 32 -6.60 -18.44 70.66
CA ALA A 32 -7.17 -18.81 69.37
C ALA A 32 -8.20 -17.78 68.87
N ASP A 33 -7.94 -16.48 69.09
CA ASP A 33 -8.83 -15.43 68.59
C ASP A 33 -8.62 -15.26 67.08
N PRO A 34 -9.70 -15.34 66.27
CA PRO A 34 -9.61 -15.17 64.83
C PRO A 34 -9.06 -13.77 64.49
N ILE A 35 -8.32 -13.65 63.38
CA ILE A 35 -8.03 -12.33 62.81
C ILE A 35 -9.38 -11.65 62.55
N MET A 36 -9.51 -10.36 62.85
CA MET A 36 -10.72 -9.61 62.51
C MET A 36 -11.04 -9.77 61.03
N ASP A 37 -12.30 -10.09 60.70
CA ASP A 37 -12.75 -10.38 59.34
C ASP A 37 -12.37 -9.28 58.33
N ASP A 38 -12.26 -8.03 58.80
CA ASP A 38 -11.82 -6.85 58.04
C ASP A 38 -10.42 -7.00 57.39
N PHE A 39 -9.57 -7.88 57.92
CA PHE A 39 -8.25 -8.19 57.39
C PHE A 39 -8.23 -9.43 56.45
N LEU A 40 -9.29 -10.24 56.44
CA LEU A 40 -9.39 -11.48 55.65
C LEU A 40 -10.04 -11.24 54.28
N ARG A 41 -9.54 -10.24 53.54
CA ARG A 41 -10.04 -9.94 52.19
C ARG A 41 -9.68 -11.06 51.20
N PRO A 42 -10.59 -11.45 50.29
CA PRO A 42 -10.36 -12.54 49.32
C PRO A 42 -9.05 -12.43 48.53
N GLU A 43 -8.62 -11.21 48.22
CA GLU A 43 -7.43 -10.90 47.43
C GLU A 43 -6.13 -11.14 48.21
N VAL A 44 -6.19 -11.18 49.54
CA VAL A 44 -5.03 -11.29 50.43
C VAL A 44 -4.84 -12.72 50.93
N LEU A 45 -5.92 -13.50 51.01
CA LEU A 45 -5.90 -14.91 51.44
C LEU A 45 -4.84 -15.78 50.74
N PRO A 46 -4.59 -15.66 49.41
CA PRO A 46 -3.56 -16.46 48.73
C PRO A 46 -2.13 -16.21 49.24
N PHE A 47 -1.91 -15.09 49.93
CA PHE A 47 -0.63 -14.70 50.49
C PHE A 47 -0.46 -15.11 51.95
N LEU A 48 -1.52 -15.55 52.63
CA LEU A 48 -1.47 -15.95 54.03
C LEU A 48 -1.30 -17.48 54.15
N ILE A 49 -0.45 -17.91 55.08
CA ILE A 49 -0.27 -19.32 55.45
C ILE A 49 -0.64 -19.44 56.92
N PHE A 50 -1.75 -20.13 57.18
CA PHE A 50 -2.22 -20.44 58.53
C PHE A 50 -1.61 -21.77 58.97
N TYR A 51 -0.94 -21.79 60.12
CA TYR A 51 -0.47 -23.06 60.70
C TYR A 51 -1.53 -23.58 61.68
N GLU A 52 -2.10 -24.75 61.37
CA GLU A 52 -3.27 -25.30 62.10
C GLU A 52 -2.90 -26.13 63.34
N THR A 53 -1.63 -26.54 63.51
CA THR A 53 -1.20 -27.41 64.62
C THR A 53 -0.15 -26.75 65.53
N PRO A 54 -0.52 -26.33 66.76
CA PRO A 54 0.39 -25.72 67.72
C PRO A 54 1.32 -26.72 68.44
N GLU A 55 1.16 -28.04 68.24
CA GLU A 55 1.84 -29.09 69.01
C GLU A 55 3.38 -29.09 68.89
N VAL A 56 3.95 -28.37 67.92
CA VAL A 56 5.41 -28.24 67.72
C VAL A 56 5.88 -26.77 67.62
N LEU A 57 4.96 -25.79 67.63
CA LEU A 57 5.33 -24.40 67.40
C LEU A 57 5.49 -23.66 68.73
N SER A 58 6.72 -23.56 69.23
CA SER A 58 7.02 -22.83 70.45
C SER A 58 6.95 -21.31 70.25
N ALA A 59 6.81 -20.54 71.35
CA ALA A 59 6.95 -19.09 71.32
C ALA A 59 8.28 -18.62 70.68
N LEU A 60 9.33 -19.47 70.74
CA LEU A 60 10.60 -19.24 70.06
C LEU A 60 10.46 -19.21 68.53
N TYR A 61 9.60 -20.05 67.93
CA TYR A 61 9.40 -20.04 66.47
C TYR A 61 8.79 -18.72 65.99
N ILE A 62 7.80 -18.18 66.72
CA ILE A 62 7.25 -16.85 66.44
C ILE A 62 8.37 -15.81 66.52
N MET A 63 9.15 -15.82 67.60
CA MET A 63 10.21 -14.83 67.85
C MET A 63 11.36 -14.87 66.85
N GLU A 64 11.79 -16.06 66.45
CA GLU A 64 12.98 -16.26 65.61
C GLU A 64 12.67 -16.27 64.11
N LYS A 65 11.46 -16.65 63.71
CA LYS A 65 11.09 -16.83 62.30
C LYS A 65 10.00 -15.88 61.83
N LEU A 66 8.84 -15.86 62.50
CA LEU A 66 7.68 -15.10 62.01
C LEU A 66 7.78 -13.60 62.32
N TYR A 67 8.23 -13.23 63.51
CA TYR A 67 8.33 -11.83 63.93
C TYR A 67 9.35 -11.03 63.09
N PRO A 68 10.58 -11.54 62.81
CA PRO A 68 11.50 -10.87 61.89
C PRO A 68 10.93 -10.75 60.48
N HIS A 69 10.20 -11.77 60.01
CA HIS A 69 9.56 -11.79 58.70
C HIS A 69 8.46 -10.72 58.57
N TRP A 70 7.56 -10.60 59.55
CA TRP A 70 6.55 -9.53 59.55
C TRP A 70 7.19 -8.15 59.62
N LYS A 71 8.25 -7.99 60.45
CA LYS A 71 9.00 -6.73 60.55
C LYS A 71 9.60 -6.33 59.21
N GLU A 72 10.21 -7.28 58.49
CA GLU A 72 10.76 -7.04 57.16
C GLU A 72 9.69 -6.55 56.17
N ILE A 73 8.50 -7.16 56.19
CA ILE A 73 7.37 -6.75 55.33
C ILE A 73 6.92 -5.33 55.67
N VAL A 74 6.75 -5.01 56.96
CA VAL A 74 6.36 -3.67 57.44
C VAL A 74 7.38 -2.61 57.03
N GLU A 75 8.67 -2.96 57.01
CA GLU A 75 9.74 -2.05 56.59
C GLU A 75 9.87 -1.88 55.07
N LYS A 76 9.53 -2.90 54.29
CA LYS A 76 9.66 -2.91 52.82
C LYS A 76 8.40 -2.41 52.11
N ALA A 77 7.21 -2.76 52.58
CA ALA A 77 5.94 -2.43 51.91
C ALA A 77 5.79 -0.94 51.57
N PRO A 78 6.07 0.02 52.47
CA PRO A 78 5.95 1.45 52.13
C PRO A 78 6.82 1.88 50.95
N ILE A 79 8.03 1.31 50.82
CA ILE A 79 8.96 1.63 49.73
C ILE A 79 8.39 1.15 48.40
N PHE A 80 7.91 -0.10 48.36
CA PHE A 80 7.32 -0.67 47.15
C PHE A 80 6.01 0.01 46.76
N ILE A 81 5.18 0.40 47.73
CA ILE A 81 3.94 1.16 47.51
C ILE A 81 4.27 2.53 46.89
N GLU A 82 5.25 3.24 47.44
CA GLU A 82 5.70 4.54 46.90
C GLU A 82 6.22 4.40 45.45
N ASP A 83 7.01 3.37 45.17
CA ASP A 83 7.52 3.11 43.83
C ASP A 83 6.40 2.77 42.84
N MET A 84 5.38 2.00 43.26
CA MET A 84 4.21 1.71 42.42
C MET A 84 3.35 2.95 42.16
N HIS A 85 3.19 3.84 43.15
CA HIS A 85 2.50 5.12 42.94
C HIS A 85 3.21 6.02 41.93
N LYS A 86 4.55 6.10 41.99
CA LYS A 86 5.34 6.84 40.98
C LYS A 86 5.14 6.28 39.57
N GLU A 87 5.06 4.96 39.44
CA GLU A 87 4.82 4.32 38.14
C GLU A 87 3.38 4.53 37.65
N LEU A 88 2.38 4.53 38.56
CA LEU A 88 1.00 4.91 38.23
C LEU A 88 0.92 6.36 37.71
N ASP A 89 1.55 7.31 38.41
CA ASP A 89 1.62 8.71 37.98
C ASP A 89 2.29 8.86 36.59
N ASN A 90 3.31 8.05 36.31
CA ASN A 90 3.98 8.03 35.01
C ASN A 90 3.05 7.47 33.92
N LEU A 91 2.30 6.41 34.20
CA LEU A 91 1.34 5.83 33.27
C LEU A 91 0.19 6.81 32.98
N ASP A 92 -0.34 7.48 33.99
CA ASP A 92 -1.43 8.45 33.84
C ASP A 92 -0.98 9.65 32.96
N LYS A 93 0.24 10.17 33.17
CA LYS A 93 0.83 11.19 32.28
C LYS A 93 1.00 10.71 30.84
N ILE A 94 1.34 9.44 30.64
CA ILE A 94 1.45 8.85 29.32
C ILE A 94 0.07 8.74 28.68
N PHE A 95 -0.94 8.29 29.42
CA PHE A 95 -2.34 8.21 28.99
C PHE A 95 -2.88 9.56 28.52
N ASP A 96 -2.75 10.59 29.35
CA ASP A 96 -3.21 11.96 29.02
C ASP A 96 -2.57 12.50 27.73
N LYS A 97 -1.30 12.15 27.50
CA LYS A 97 -0.57 12.53 26.29
C LYS A 97 -1.07 11.79 25.05
N TYR A 98 -1.54 10.57 25.21
CA TYR A 98 -2.06 9.74 24.12
C TYR A 98 -3.50 10.09 23.76
N GLU A 99 -4.38 10.35 24.72
CA GLU A 99 -5.75 10.81 24.45
C GLU A 99 -5.77 12.18 23.74
N LYS A 100 -4.80 13.05 24.04
CA LYS A 100 -4.69 14.38 23.39
C LYS A 100 -4.10 14.34 21.99
N LYS A 101 -3.49 13.23 21.56
CA LYS A 101 -3.04 13.05 20.17
C LYS A 101 -4.13 12.35 19.38
N SER A 102 -5.12 13.11 18.90
CA SER A 102 -6.06 12.58 17.92
C SER A 102 -5.33 12.18 16.64
N GLU A 103 -5.60 10.96 16.22
CA GLU A 103 -5.74 10.48 14.85
C GLU A 103 -4.98 11.19 13.70
N THR A 104 -4.17 10.37 13.00
CA THR A 104 -4.00 10.38 11.54
C THR A 104 -3.03 11.36 10.88
N GLU A 105 -1.95 11.80 11.53
CA GLU A 105 -0.78 12.19 10.74
C GLU A 105 0.00 10.94 10.32
N HIS A 106 -0.25 10.50 9.09
CA HIS A 106 0.68 9.61 8.40
C HIS A 106 2.07 10.25 8.43
N PRO A 107 3.12 9.53 8.88
CA PRO A 107 4.45 10.13 9.03
C PRO A 107 5.13 10.42 7.69
N PHE A 108 4.50 10.06 6.55
CA PHE A 108 5.05 10.27 5.22
C PHE A 108 3.94 10.49 4.17
N PRO A 109 4.20 11.31 3.13
CA PRO A 109 3.28 11.52 2.01
C PRO A 109 3.18 10.28 1.12
N LEU A 110 2.00 10.09 0.51
CA LEU A 110 1.73 9.01 -0.45
C LEU A 110 2.40 9.28 -1.81
N ASN A 111 2.98 8.24 -2.40
CA ASN A 111 3.49 8.21 -3.78
C ASN A 111 3.39 6.78 -4.36
N TYR A 112 3.65 6.65 -5.67
CA TYR A 112 3.53 5.35 -6.36
C TYR A 112 4.49 4.26 -5.82
N ILE A 113 5.69 4.64 -5.38
CA ILE A 113 6.68 3.69 -4.85
C ILE A 113 6.29 3.20 -3.46
N ASN A 114 5.66 4.06 -2.64
CA ASN A 114 5.31 3.73 -1.26
C ASN A 114 3.84 3.36 -1.05
N LEU A 115 3.04 3.21 -2.11
CA LEU A 115 1.61 2.92 -2.03
C LEU A 115 1.29 1.73 -1.12
N ASP A 116 2.01 0.62 -1.28
CA ASP A 116 1.81 -0.58 -0.46
C ASP A 116 2.24 -0.38 0.99
N ILE A 117 3.35 0.34 1.21
CA ILE A 117 3.81 0.67 2.56
C ILE A 117 2.80 1.58 3.25
N TYR A 118 2.27 2.57 2.54
CA TYR A 118 1.28 3.50 3.01
C TYR A 118 -0.01 2.77 3.41
N ARG A 119 -0.54 1.90 2.56
CA ARG A 119 -1.73 1.07 2.84
C ARG A 119 -1.56 0.21 4.09
N LYS A 120 -0.42 -0.49 4.19
CA LYS A 120 -0.09 -1.33 5.37
C LYS A 120 0.03 -0.50 6.64
N TYR A 121 0.67 0.67 6.57
CA TYR A 121 0.82 1.58 7.70
C TYR A 121 -0.53 2.13 8.16
N ALA A 122 -1.38 2.58 7.22
CA ALA A 122 -2.72 3.10 7.48
C ALA A 122 -3.59 2.08 8.22
N THR A 123 -3.41 0.80 7.90
CA THR A 123 -4.15 -0.31 8.51
C THR A 123 -3.60 -0.67 9.89
N LEU A 124 -2.27 -0.79 10.03
CA LEU A 124 -1.65 -1.28 11.27
C LEU A 124 -1.57 -0.21 12.36
N TYR A 125 -1.48 1.07 12.01
CA TYR A 125 -1.28 2.14 12.98
C TYR A 125 -2.47 2.30 13.96
N PRO A 126 -3.74 2.33 13.52
CA PRO A 126 -4.88 2.36 14.45
C PRO A 126 -4.92 1.14 15.37
N ILE A 127 -4.60 -0.05 14.83
CA ILE A 127 -4.54 -1.30 15.61
C ILE A 127 -3.43 -1.23 16.66
N TRP A 128 -2.28 -0.64 16.33
CA TRP A 128 -1.19 -0.41 17.26
C TRP A 128 -1.60 0.51 18.41
N ILE A 129 -2.26 1.63 18.10
CA ILE A 129 -2.74 2.59 19.09
C ILE A 129 -3.75 1.94 20.04
N SER A 130 -4.76 1.25 19.50
CA SER A 130 -5.76 0.52 20.31
C SER A 130 -5.11 -0.56 21.20
N THR A 131 -4.19 -1.36 20.63
CA THR A 131 -3.48 -2.40 21.40
C THR A 131 -2.62 -1.81 22.51
N LYS A 132 -1.95 -0.68 22.25
CA LYS A 132 -1.13 0.04 23.22
C LYS A 132 -1.97 0.63 24.35
N HIS A 133 -3.11 1.22 24.02
CA HIS A 133 -4.07 1.75 25.00
C HIS A 133 -4.54 0.64 25.95
N ASN A 134 -4.96 -0.49 25.40
CA ASN A 134 -5.40 -1.65 26.18
C ASN A 134 -4.28 -2.19 27.08
N LEU A 135 -3.04 -2.28 26.58
CA LEU A 135 -1.89 -2.70 27.39
C LEU A 135 -1.67 -1.78 28.59
N PHE A 136 -1.70 -0.46 28.38
CA PHE A 136 -1.53 0.49 29.47
C PHE A 136 -2.69 0.44 30.48
N ALA A 137 -3.92 0.20 30.01
CA ALA A 137 -5.09 0.11 30.87
C ALA A 137 -4.99 -1.11 31.79
N THR A 138 -4.59 -2.25 31.24
CA THR A 138 -4.34 -3.46 32.02
C THR A 138 -3.17 -3.28 32.99
N ARG A 139 -2.06 -2.66 32.58
CA ARG A 139 -0.93 -2.32 33.48
C ARG A 139 -1.38 -1.49 34.67
N ARG A 140 -2.20 -0.46 34.42
CA ARG A 140 -2.75 0.41 35.46
C ARG A 140 -3.61 -0.38 36.45
N ALA A 141 -4.50 -1.23 35.96
CA ALA A 141 -5.34 -2.10 36.81
C ALA A 141 -4.50 -3.05 37.69
N ILE A 142 -3.47 -3.68 37.12
CA ILE A 142 -2.56 -4.57 37.87
C ILE A 142 -1.82 -3.80 38.96
N LEU A 143 -1.29 -2.61 38.66
CA LEU A 143 -0.57 -1.80 39.64
C LEU A 143 -1.46 -1.36 40.80
N ILE A 144 -2.70 -0.93 40.52
CA ILE A 144 -3.68 -0.58 41.56
C ILE A 144 -3.94 -1.77 42.48
N GLN A 145 -4.25 -2.95 41.90
CA GLN A 145 -4.49 -4.16 42.68
C GLN A 145 -3.28 -4.55 43.54
N ARG A 146 -2.06 -4.39 43.03
CA ARG A 146 -0.84 -4.70 43.80
C ARG A 146 -0.61 -3.73 44.95
N VAL A 147 -0.88 -2.44 44.75
CA VAL A 147 -0.82 -1.44 45.83
C VAL A 147 -1.80 -1.82 46.94
N GLU A 148 -3.04 -2.20 46.59
CA GLU A 148 -4.05 -2.64 47.56
C GLU A 148 -3.60 -3.88 48.34
N ILE A 149 -3.05 -4.89 47.65
CA ILE A 149 -2.51 -6.10 48.28
C ILE A 149 -1.36 -5.76 49.23
N LEU A 150 -0.38 -4.95 48.80
CA LEU A 150 0.76 -4.56 49.63
C LEU A 150 0.32 -3.75 50.86
N GLN A 151 -0.66 -2.86 50.71
CA GLN A 151 -1.22 -2.10 51.83
C GLN A 151 -1.93 -3.01 52.83
N ALA A 152 -2.69 -4.01 52.35
CA ALA A 152 -3.34 -4.99 53.22
C ALA A 152 -2.30 -5.88 53.94
N LEU A 153 -1.27 -6.34 53.24
CA LEU A 153 -0.18 -7.12 53.84
C LEU A 153 0.61 -6.31 54.87
N TYR A 154 0.84 -5.01 54.62
CA TYR A 154 1.42 -4.10 55.60
C TYR A 154 0.55 -4.03 56.85
N ASN A 155 -0.75 -3.78 56.70
CA ASN A 155 -1.68 -3.66 57.83
C ASN A 155 -1.75 -4.96 58.66
N ILE A 156 -1.81 -6.12 57.99
CA ILE A 156 -1.83 -7.44 58.65
C ILE A 156 -0.51 -7.67 59.41
N CYS A 157 0.64 -7.42 58.78
CA CYS A 157 1.93 -7.63 59.43
C CYS A 157 2.14 -6.66 60.60
N ALA A 158 1.67 -5.42 60.49
CA ALA A 158 1.71 -4.45 61.59
C ALA A 158 0.85 -4.93 62.78
N TYR A 159 -0.35 -5.45 62.49
CA TYR A 159 -1.20 -6.08 63.50
C TYR A 159 -0.53 -7.31 64.15
N LEU A 160 0.11 -8.18 63.36
CA LEU A 160 0.79 -9.38 63.85
C LEU A 160 2.03 -9.07 64.70
N LEU A 161 2.70 -7.93 64.48
CA LEU A 161 3.77 -7.47 65.39
C LEU A 161 3.20 -7.10 66.77
N GLU A 162 2.00 -6.55 66.84
CA GLU A 162 1.34 -6.20 68.10
C GLU A 162 0.62 -7.38 68.75
N ASN A 163 0.10 -8.30 67.93
CA ASN A 163 -0.69 -9.46 68.28
C ASN A 163 -0.14 -10.72 67.57
N PRO A 164 0.97 -11.29 68.06
CA PRO A 164 1.61 -12.40 67.35
C PRO A 164 0.71 -13.63 67.22
N ARG A 165 0.71 -14.24 66.02
CA ARG A 165 -0.05 -15.44 65.65
C ARG A 165 0.79 -16.39 64.79
N TYR A 166 0.37 -17.64 64.63
CA TYR A 166 1.03 -18.59 63.72
C TYR A 166 0.59 -18.39 62.27
N ILE A 167 0.98 -17.25 61.71
CA ILE A 167 0.62 -16.86 60.35
C ILE A 167 1.88 -16.39 59.62
N ALA A 168 2.23 -17.08 58.55
CA ALA A 168 3.28 -16.63 57.64
C ALA A 168 2.67 -15.91 56.44
N VAL A 169 3.45 -15.03 55.83
CA VAL A 169 3.06 -14.27 54.64
C VAL A 169 3.98 -14.64 53.48
N ARG A 170 3.42 -15.02 52.33
CA ARG A 170 4.16 -15.26 51.08
C ARG A 170 4.58 -13.93 50.46
N SER A 171 5.61 -13.32 51.01
CA SER A 171 6.05 -11.98 50.64
C SER A 171 6.75 -11.93 49.26
N TYR A 172 7.42 -13.01 48.84
CA TYR A 172 8.20 -13.04 47.59
C TYR A 172 7.39 -12.61 46.36
N THR A 173 6.18 -13.13 46.17
CA THR A 173 5.31 -12.81 45.03
C THR A 173 4.74 -11.40 45.11
N ALA A 174 4.45 -10.91 46.33
CA ALA A 174 3.97 -9.55 46.56
C ALA A 174 5.04 -8.48 46.29
N PHE A 175 6.30 -8.78 46.58
CA PHE A 175 7.45 -7.87 46.42
C PHE A 175 8.21 -8.03 45.10
N GLN A 176 7.78 -8.90 44.19
CA GLN A 176 8.36 -8.98 42.85
C GLN A 176 8.17 -7.67 42.06
N ASP A 177 9.16 -7.32 41.24
CA ASP A 177 9.07 -6.20 40.32
C ASP A 177 7.93 -6.45 39.33
N TRP A 178 6.99 -5.51 39.23
CA TRP A 178 5.85 -5.64 38.35
C TRP A 178 6.28 -5.72 36.87
N LYS A 179 7.41 -5.10 36.51
CA LYS A 179 7.96 -5.17 35.14
C LYS A 179 8.40 -6.57 34.77
N SER A 180 8.95 -7.34 35.72
CA SER A 180 9.32 -8.74 35.48
C SER A 180 8.11 -9.66 35.30
N LEU A 181 6.94 -9.27 35.83
CA LEU A 181 5.70 -10.04 35.75
C LEU A 181 4.85 -9.67 34.54
N GLU A 182 5.26 -8.66 33.76
CA GLU A 182 4.44 -8.13 32.68
C GLU A 182 4.16 -9.19 31.59
N ALA A 183 5.18 -9.95 31.22
CA ALA A 183 5.07 -11.03 30.24
C ALA A 183 4.23 -12.21 30.76
N ASP A 184 4.28 -12.47 32.08
CA ASP A 184 3.57 -13.58 32.71
C ASP A 184 2.08 -13.26 32.94
N LEU A 185 1.77 -12.01 33.31
CA LEU A 185 0.40 -11.57 33.59
C LEU A 185 -0.39 -11.23 32.32
N MET A 186 0.29 -10.84 31.24
CA MET A 186 -0.35 -10.37 30.01
C MET A 186 0.32 -10.90 28.72
N PRO A 187 0.59 -12.21 28.59
CA PRO A 187 1.41 -12.75 27.51
C PRO A 187 0.84 -12.40 26.12
N THR A 188 -0.46 -12.58 25.92
CA THR A 188 -1.11 -12.33 24.62
C THR A 188 -1.10 -10.84 24.26
N GLN A 189 -1.40 -9.95 25.20
CA GLN A 189 -1.43 -8.50 24.95
C GLN A 189 -0.01 -7.96 24.72
N TYR A 190 0.97 -8.45 25.49
CA TYR A 190 2.37 -8.08 25.36
C TYR A 190 2.94 -8.50 24.00
N ILE A 191 2.77 -9.77 23.61
CA ILE A 191 3.21 -10.29 22.31
C ILE A 191 2.54 -9.49 21.19
N LYS A 192 1.22 -9.32 21.23
CA LYS A 192 0.46 -8.56 20.22
C LYS A 192 0.97 -7.13 20.08
N TYR A 193 1.20 -6.43 21.20
CA TYR A 193 1.75 -5.08 21.19
C TYR A 193 3.13 -5.03 20.52
N HIS A 194 4.03 -5.93 20.89
CA HIS A 194 5.38 -5.98 20.34
C HIS A 194 5.39 -6.31 18.84
N SER A 195 4.63 -7.31 18.40
CA SER A 195 4.53 -7.69 16.99
C SER A 195 4.05 -6.54 16.12
N ILE A 196 2.98 -5.84 16.55
CA ILE A 196 2.43 -4.71 15.78
C ILE A 196 3.40 -3.52 15.82
N LYS A 197 4.02 -3.24 16.98
CA LYS A 197 5.02 -2.17 17.12
C LYS A 197 6.18 -2.38 16.13
N PHE A 198 6.73 -3.59 16.06
CA PHE A 198 7.82 -3.90 15.14
C PHE A 198 7.36 -3.77 13.69
N ALA A 199 6.20 -4.31 13.32
CA ALA A 199 5.66 -4.16 11.97
C ALA A 199 5.48 -2.69 11.55
N VAL A 200 4.96 -1.84 12.44
CA VAL A 200 4.81 -0.39 12.17
C VAL A 200 6.17 0.29 12.01
N TYR A 201 7.16 -0.06 12.83
CA TYR A 201 8.52 0.48 12.74
C TYR A 201 9.26 0.00 11.50
N ASP A 202 9.07 -1.26 11.10
CA ASP A 202 9.66 -1.83 9.89
C ASP A 202 9.09 -1.13 8.66
N LEU A 203 7.78 -0.89 8.58
CA LEU A 203 7.19 -0.11 7.48
C LEU A 203 7.73 1.32 7.43
N ALA A 204 7.88 1.97 8.59
CA ALA A 204 8.47 3.31 8.65
C ALA A 204 9.95 3.32 8.23
N TYR A 205 10.69 2.24 8.51
CA TYR A 205 12.07 2.06 8.06
C TYR A 205 12.14 1.76 6.56
N GLN A 206 11.32 0.84 6.05
CA GLN A 206 11.22 0.53 4.63
C GLN A 206 10.91 1.79 3.80
N ASN A 207 9.99 2.64 4.26
CA ASN A 207 9.69 3.92 3.60
C ASN A 207 10.91 4.85 3.53
N LYS A 208 11.82 4.81 4.52
CA LYS A 208 13.08 5.59 4.49
C LYS A 208 14.09 5.03 3.49
N CYS A 209 14.02 3.73 3.22
CA CYS A 209 14.88 3.04 2.26
C CYS A 209 14.36 3.14 0.83
N LEU A 210 13.09 3.53 0.64
CA LEU A 210 12.58 3.77 -0.70
C LEU A 210 13.35 4.92 -1.35
N PRO A 211 13.69 4.78 -2.65
CA PRO A 211 14.24 5.90 -3.39
C PRO A 211 13.25 7.06 -3.33
N ARG A 212 13.77 8.27 -3.16
CA ARG A 212 12.99 9.51 -3.30
C ARG A 212 13.20 9.99 -4.72
N PRO A 213 12.47 9.45 -5.72
CA PRO A 213 12.57 9.97 -7.07
C PRO A 213 12.26 11.46 -6.99
N PHE A 214 12.87 12.24 -7.87
CA PHE A 214 12.49 13.65 -8.00
C PHE A 214 13.01 14.56 -6.87
N SER A 215 13.97 14.08 -6.06
CA SER A 215 14.55 14.85 -4.95
C SER A 215 15.81 15.64 -5.30
N ASN A 216 16.58 15.22 -6.31
CA ASN A 216 17.80 15.88 -6.78
C ASN A 216 17.77 16.05 -8.31
N LYS A 217 18.06 17.25 -8.81
CA LYS A 217 18.07 17.56 -10.25
C LYS A 217 18.98 16.63 -11.05
N GLU A 218 20.23 16.39 -10.61
CA GLU A 218 21.18 15.54 -11.33
C GLU A 218 20.70 14.08 -11.42
N GLN A 219 20.14 13.57 -10.32
CA GLN A 219 19.55 12.22 -10.30
C GLN A 219 18.32 12.13 -11.20
N ASN A 220 17.51 13.19 -11.27
CA ASN A 220 16.34 13.24 -12.15
C ASN A 220 16.75 13.27 -13.62
N VAL A 221 17.78 14.05 -13.96
CA VAL A 221 18.36 14.06 -15.31
C VAL A 221 18.86 12.66 -15.66
N SER A 222 19.67 12.05 -14.79
CA SER A 222 20.17 10.69 -15.02
C SER A 222 19.05 9.66 -15.17
N LEU A 223 17.99 9.76 -14.37
CA LEU A 223 16.84 8.87 -14.43
C LEU A 223 16.08 9.02 -15.75
N LEU A 224 15.78 10.25 -16.16
CA LEU A 224 15.07 10.51 -17.41
C LEU A 224 15.92 10.13 -18.63
N SER A 225 17.22 10.43 -18.63
CA SER A 225 18.14 9.98 -19.67
C SER A 225 18.19 8.44 -19.76
N HIS A 226 18.13 7.75 -18.61
CA HIS A 226 18.06 6.28 -18.59
C HIS A 226 16.76 5.76 -19.20
N ILE A 227 15.60 6.33 -18.83
CA ILE A 227 14.29 5.99 -19.43
C ILE A 227 14.33 6.19 -20.95
N VAL A 228 14.83 7.33 -21.42
CA VAL A 228 14.97 7.61 -22.86
C VAL A 228 15.88 6.59 -23.54
N THR A 229 17.01 6.26 -22.92
CA THR A 229 17.95 5.26 -23.47
C THR A 229 17.32 3.86 -23.55
N ASN A 230 16.56 3.45 -22.54
CA ASN A 230 15.84 2.18 -22.53
C ASN A 230 14.80 2.12 -23.65
N CYS A 231 14.04 3.20 -23.86
CA CYS A 231 13.11 3.30 -24.97
C CYS A 231 13.81 3.26 -26.34
N ILE A 232 14.96 3.92 -26.50
CA ILE A 232 15.77 3.84 -27.73
C ILE A 232 16.20 2.41 -28.02
N ALA A 233 16.65 1.68 -27.00
CA ALA A 233 17.07 0.29 -27.15
C ALA A 233 15.90 -0.65 -27.53
N ALA A 234 14.66 -0.24 -27.25
CA ALA A 234 13.45 -0.98 -27.56
C ALA A 234 12.85 -0.64 -28.94
N ILE A 235 13.42 0.33 -29.68
CA ILE A 235 12.93 0.70 -31.02
C ILE A 235 13.03 -0.50 -31.96
N ASP A 236 11.93 -0.85 -32.62
CA ASP A 236 11.94 -1.80 -33.71
C ASP A 236 12.75 -1.22 -34.89
N PRO A 237 13.88 -1.82 -35.29
CA PRO A 237 14.71 -1.30 -36.36
C PRO A 237 14.00 -1.30 -37.73
N ALA A 238 12.99 -2.15 -37.92
CA ALA A 238 12.30 -2.28 -39.20
C ALA A 238 11.21 -1.21 -39.38
N SER A 239 10.31 -1.08 -38.41
CA SER A 239 9.21 -0.12 -38.47
C SER A 239 9.54 1.23 -37.83
N GLY A 240 10.62 1.31 -37.05
CA GLY A 240 10.90 2.45 -36.19
C GLY A 240 9.96 2.55 -35.00
N TYR A 241 8.99 1.66 -34.81
CA TYR A 241 8.03 1.69 -33.70
C TYR A 241 8.74 1.61 -32.35
N ILE A 242 8.26 2.39 -31.37
CA ILE A 242 8.80 2.38 -30.01
C ILE A 242 7.72 1.82 -29.09
N PRO A 243 7.92 0.64 -28.47
CA PRO A 243 6.91 -0.03 -27.66
C PRO A 243 6.73 0.61 -26.28
N PHE A 244 5.63 0.25 -25.61
CA PHE A 244 5.48 0.40 -24.17
C PHE A 244 6.72 -0.06 -23.40
N THR A 245 7.15 0.74 -22.42
CA THR A 245 8.09 0.34 -21.39
C THR A 245 7.51 0.64 -20.00
N ASP A 246 7.76 -0.22 -19.01
CA ASP A 246 7.29 -0.02 -17.63
C ASP A 246 7.79 1.31 -17.02
N ASP A 247 8.94 1.78 -17.52
CA ASP A 247 9.54 3.07 -17.18
C ASP A 247 8.64 4.28 -17.51
N TYR A 248 7.64 4.11 -18.37
CA TYR A 248 6.64 5.13 -18.67
C TYR A 248 5.95 5.66 -17.41
N TYR A 249 5.63 4.80 -16.44
CA TYR A 249 4.94 5.25 -15.21
C TYR A 249 5.82 6.20 -14.39
N VAL A 250 7.13 5.96 -14.36
CA VAL A 250 8.09 6.85 -13.71
C VAL A 250 8.14 8.19 -14.43
N PHE A 251 8.17 8.19 -15.76
CA PHE A 251 8.13 9.41 -16.57
C PHE A 251 6.83 10.21 -16.36
N SER A 252 5.67 9.54 -16.38
CA SER A 252 4.37 10.16 -16.11
C SER A 252 4.33 10.82 -14.73
N TYR A 253 4.85 10.14 -13.70
CA TYR A 253 4.93 10.70 -12.36
C TYR A 253 5.91 11.87 -12.26
N PHE A 254 7.01 11.84 -13.03
CA PHE A 254 7.92 12.98 -13.13
C PHE A 254 7.19 14.21 -13.62
N LEU A 255 6.40 14.09 -14.70
CA LEU A 255 5.66 15.20 -15.30
C LEU A 255 4.68 15.89 -14.33
N GLU A 256 4.10 15.12 -13.40
CA GLU A 256 3.19 15.61 -12.36
C GLU A 256 3.91 16.19 -11.13
N SER A 257 5.21 15.93 -11.01
CA SER A 257 6.00 16.39 -9.87
C SER A 257 6.32 17.88 -9.95
N LYS A 258 6.55 18.50 -8.79
CA LYS A 258 6.95 19.91 -8.67
C LYS A 258 8.32 20.22 -9.29
N VAL A 259 9.11 19.20 -9.60
CA VAL A 259 10.44 19.37 -10.19
C VAL A 259 10.44 19.19 -11.71
N SER A 260 9.32 18.80 -12.30
CA SER A 260 9.16 18.82 -13.75
C SER A 260 9.34 20.25 -14.26
N PRO A 261 10.16 20.47 -15.31
CA PRO A 261 10.35 21.79 -15.92
C PRO A 261 9.05 22.31 -16.55
N PHE A 262 8.14 21.41 -16.94
CA PHE A 262 6.85 21.77 -17.51
C PHE A 262 5.78 22.03 -16.44
N ASN A 263 5.84 21.31 -15.31
CA ASN A 263 4.93 21.44 -14.16
C ASN A 263 3.44 21.43 -14.55
N ILE A 264 2.94 20.24 -14.93
CA ILE A 264 1.60 20.05 -15.49
C ILE A 264 0.50 20.59 -14.57
N ALA A 265 0.64 20.42 -13.26
CA ALA A 265 -0.35 20.87 -12.28
C ALA A 265 -0.55 22.39 -12.25
N GLN A 266 0.44 23.17 -12.72
CA GLN A 266 0.34 24.63 -12.82
C GLN A 266 -0.09 25.09 -14.22
N LYS A 267 0.37 24.40 -15.28
CA LYS A 267 0.11 24.80 -16.67
C LYS A 267 -1.26 24.37 -17.19
N ILE A 268 -1.75 23.21 -16.76
CA ILE A 268 -3.02 22.64 -17.26
C ILE A 268 -4.06 22.75 -16.15
N GLN A 269 -4.68 23.93 -16.04
CA GLN A 269 -5.77 24.18 -15.07
C GLN A 269 -7.17 24.20 -15.71
N ILE A 270 -7.30 23.99 -17.03
CA ILE A 270 -8.53 24.23 -17.79
C ILE A 270 -8.71 23.12 -18.85
N GLN A 271 -9.98 22.84 -19.23
CA GLN A 271 -10.41 21.95 -20.31
C GLN A 271 -9.49 22.07 -21.53
N VAL A 272 -8.62 21.08 -21.73
CA VAL A 272 -7.71 20.99 -22.88
C VAL A 272 -8.48 20.43 -24.05
N THR A 273 -8.60 21.18 -25.14
CA THR A 273 -9.26 20.65 -26.34
C THR A 273 -8.29 19.85 -27.20
N ALA A 274 -8.81 19.01 -28.10
CA ALA A 274 -8.00 18.26 -29.06
C ALA A 274 -7.11 19.14 -29.97
N GLU A 275 -7.47 20.41 -30.17
CA GLU A 275 -6.70 21.37 -30.99
C GLU A 275 -5.46 21.91 -30.25
N ASP A 276 -5.48 21.90 -28.92
CA ASP A 276 -4.37 22.40 -28.08
C ASP A 276 -3.25 21.37 -27.89
N ILE A 277 -3.57 20.08 -28.11
CA ILE A 277 -2.66 18.95 -27.87
C ILE A 277 -1.31 19.08 -28.59
N PRO A 278 -1.22 19.46 -29.89
CA PRO A 278 0.06 19.64 -30.55
C PRO A 278 0.95 20.69 -29.89
N GLY A 279 0.38 21.81 -29.45
CA GLY A 279 1.10 22.87 -28.76
C GLY A 279 1.66 22.37 -27.43
N TYR A 280 0.82 21.70 -26.63
CA TYR A 280 1.26 21.12 -25.35
C TYR A 280 2.31 20.04 -25.53
N ALA A 281 2.15 19.14 -26.50
CA ALA A 281 3.14 18.10 -26.80
C ALA A 281 4.50 18.71 -27.16
N SER A 282 4.52 19.73 -28.02
CA SER A 282 5.73 20.43 -28.41
C SER A 282 6.40 21.13 -27.24
N GLU A 283 5.65 21.89 -26.43
CA GLU A 283 6.20 22.57 -25.25
C GLU A 283 6.72 21.59 -24.22
N MET A 284 6.01 20.48 -23.98
CA MET A 284 6.45 19.42 -23.07
C MET A 284 7.74 18.79 -23.57
N ASN A 285 7.79 18.41 -24.85
CA ASN A 285 8.96 17.82 -25.47
C ASN A 285 10.19 18.72 -25.32
N GLN A 286 10.06 20.00 -25.66
CA GLN A 286 11.14 20.97 -25.52
C GLN A 286 11.59 21.14 -24.07
N ALA A 287 10.65 21.32 -23.14
CA ALA A 287 10.98 21.50 -21.72
C ALA A 287 11.72 20.29 -21.13
N ILE A 288 11.33 19.07 -21.52
CA ILE A 288 12.00 17.85 -21.07
C ILE A 288 13.38 17.71 -21.73
N ALA A 289 13.48 17.93 -23.05
CA ALA A 289 14.73 17.86 -23.79
C ALA A 289 15.79 18.83 -23.21
N GLU A 290 15.41 20.09 -22.99
CA GLU A 290 16.27 21.09 -22.36
C GLU A 290 16.69 20.68 -20.94
N PHE A 291 15.77 20.08 -20.17
CA PHE A 291 16.05 19.65 -18.80
C PHE A 291 17.10 18.54 -18.73
N ILE A 292 17.10 17.60 -19.68
CA ILE A 292 18.08 16.52 -19.76
C ILE A 292 19.30 16.84 -20.64
N GLY A 293 19.37 18.06 -21.18
CA GLY A 293 20.52 18.57 -21.92
C GLY A 293 20.62 18.04 -23.36
N ILE A 294 19.49 17.77 -24.00
CA ILE A 294 19.44 17.43 -25.43
C ILE A 294 19.34 18.70 -26.26
N ASP A 295 20.14 18.75 -27.31
CA ASP A 295 20.14 19.79 -28.33
C ASP A 295 19.35 19.30 -29.56
N GLU A 296 18.23 19.96 -29.84
CA GLU A 296 17.37 19.66 -30.99
C GLU A 296 18.09 19.84 -32.34
N GLN A 297 19.15 20.64 -32.39
CA GLN A 297 19.93 20.86 -33.61
C GLN A 297 20.97 19.75 -33.86
N ASN A 298 21.17 18.83 -32.89
CA ASN A 298 22.14 17.77 -33.00
C ASN A 298 21.52 16.51 -33.64
N PRO A 299 21.93 16.12 -34.87
CA PRO A 299 21.40 14.93 -35.55
C PRO A 299 21.60 13.63 -34.74
N ASP A 300 22.68 13.54 -33.97
CA ASP A 300 22.97 12.35 -33.16
C ASP A 300 21.95 12.14 -32.01
N GLN A 301 21.12 13.16 -31.72
CA GLN A 301 20.12 13.14 -30.65
C GLN A 301 18.67 13.09 -31.16
N GLU A 302 18.46 12.97 -32.48
CA GLU A 302 17.13 12.91 -33.08
C GLU A 302 16.28 11.77 -32.50
N SER A 303 16.88 10.60 -32.28
CA SER A 303 16.19 9.45 -31.66
C SER A 303 15.75 9.73 -30.21
N MET A 304 16.54 10.52 -29.46
CA MET A 304 16.16 10.92 -28.11
C MET A 304 14.97 11.89 -28.13
N MET A 305 15.00 12.88 -29.02
CA MET A 305 13.89 13.82 -29.21
C MET A 305 12.59 13.10 -29.59
N ARG A 306 12.69 12.13 -30.51
CA ARG A 306 11.55 11.31 -30.93
C ARG A 306 10.93 10.52 -29.77
N VAL A 307 11.76 9.88 -28.94
CA VAL A 307 11.32 9.15 -27.75
C VAL A 307 10.65 10.07 -26.72
N ILE A 308 11.20 11.25 -26.46
CA ILE A 308 10.62 12.20 -25.51
C ILE A 308 9.26 12.67 -26.01
N ASN A 309 9.17 13.06 -27.28
CA ASN A 309 7.91 13.46 -27.90
C ASN A 309 6.85 12.38 -27.73
N GLN A 310 7.23 11.13 -27.99
CA GLN A 310 6.36 9.98 -27.80
C GLN A 310 5.88 9.80 -26.35
N LEU A 311 6.78 9.87 -25.36
CA LEU A 311 6.41 9.78 -23.94
C LEU A 311 5.47 10.92 -23.51
N CYS A 312 5.70 12.14 -24.00
CA CYS A 312 4.85 13.31 -23.76
C CYS A 312 3.45 13.16 -24.38
N VAL A 313 3.38 12.77 -25.65
CA VAL A 313 2.11 12.57 -26.36
C VAL A 313 1.29 11.47 -25.69
N ARG A 314 1.95 10.40 -25.25
CA ARG A 314 1.32 9.34 -24.49
C ARG A 314 0.68 9.84 -23.20
N TYR A 315 1.41 10.62 -22.42
CA TYR A 315 0.88 11.26 -21.22
C TYR A 315 -0.38 12.09 -21.50
N LEU A 316 -0.37 12.88 -22.57
CA LEU A 316 -1.52 13.70 -22.95
C LEU A 316 -2.73 12.84 -23.38
N PHE A 317 -2.49 11.74 -24.10
CA PHE A 317 -3.53 10.79 -24.49
C PHE A 317 -4.19 10.14 -23.26
N ASP A 318 -3.37 9.57 -22.36
CA ASP A 318 -3.84 8.89 -21.14
C ASP A 318 -4.66 9.83 -20.24
N LYS A 319 -4.25 11.09 -20.10
CA LYS A 319 -4.84 12.01 -19.12
C LYS A 319 -6.07 12.77 -19.60
N TYR A 320 -6.10 13.19 -20.85
CA TYR A 320 -7.11 14.15 -21.32
C TYR A 320 -8.04 13.57 -22.39
N PHE A 321 -7.55 12.63 -23.19
CA PHE A 321 -8.22 12.28 -24.44
C PHE A 321 -9.29 11.20 -24.26
N LEU A 322 -9.02 10.18 -23.42
CA LEU A 322 -10.00 9.16 -23.06
C LEU A 322 -11.23 9.77 -22.35
N ILE A 323 -11.03 10.81 -21.53
CA ILE A 323 -12.08 11.41 -20.69
C ILE A 323 -12.99 12.37 -21.50
N GLU A 324 -12.46 13.10 -22.49
CA GLU A 324 -13.29 14.02 -23.29
C GLU A 324 -14.16 13.31 -24.35
N LEU A 325 -13.76 12.12 -24.82
CA LEU A 325 -14.41 11.44 -25.96
C LEU A 325 -15.39 10.33 -25.61
N GLU A 326 -15.45 9.85 -24.35
CA GLU A 326 -16.55 9.04 -23.82
C GLU A 326 -17.94 9.69 -24.05
N ARG A 327 -17.98 10.98 -24.40
CA ARG A 327 -19.20 11.76 -24.59
C ARG A 327 -19.75 11.82 -26.02
N LYS A 328 -19.14 11.14 -27.01
CA LYS A 328 -19.58 11.19 -28.42
C LYS A 328 -19.76 9.81 -29.05
N THR A 329 -20.69 9.01 -28.51
CA THR A 329 -21.22 7.85 -29.24
C THR A 329 -22.10 8.32 -30.40
N ASN A 330 -21.83 7.83 -31.61
CA ASN A 330 -22.68 8.10 -32.77
C ASN A 330 -23.76 7.01 -32.85
N GLU A 331 -24.93 7.25 -32.25
CA GLU A 331 -26.03 6.28 -32.17
C GLU A 331 -26.46 5.75 -33.55
N LYS A 332 -26.41 6.59 -34.59
CA LYS A 332 -26.72 6.16 -35.96
C LYS A 332 -25.71 5.14 -36.48
N PHE A 333 -24.43 5.41 -36.25
CA PHE A 333 -23.36 4.50 -36.63
C PHE A 333 -23.50 3.16 -35.91
N GLU A 334 -23.72 3.18 -34.59
CA GLU A 334 -23.88 1.96 -33.79
C GLU A 334 -25.09 1.13 -34.23
N ALA A 335 -26.24 1.78 -34.52
CA ALA A 335 -27.42 1.09 -35.02
C ALA A 335 -27.17 0.43 -36.39
N LYS A 336 -26.54 1.14 -37.34
CA LYS A 336 -26.21 0.62 -38.68
C LYS A 336 -25.16 -0.49 -38.59
N PHE A 337 -24.16 -0.34 -37.72
CA PHE A 337 -23.14 -1.35 -37.47
C PHE A 337 -23.77 -2.65 -36.94
N ALA A 338 -24.66 -2.56 -35.94
CA ALA A 338 -25.37 -3.71 -35.38
C ALA A 338 -26.27 -4.42 -36.41
N GLU A 339 -26.93 -3.67 -37.30
CA GLU A 339 -27.71 -4.24 -38.40
C GLU A 339 -26.82 -5.04 -39.36
N MET A 340 -25.67 -4.47 -39.74
CA MET A 340 -24.78 -5.07 -40.73
C MET A 340 -24.05 -6.33 -40.26
N LYS A 341 -23.84 -6.52 -38.95
CA LYS A 341 -23.15 -7.71 -38.41
C LYS A 341 -23.81 -9.04 -38.75
N ASN A 342 -25.13 -9.04 -38.85
CA ASN A 342 -25.92 -10.26 -39.05
C ASN A 342 -26.14 -10.58 -40.54
N LEU A 343 -25.69 -9.72 -41.44
CA LEU A 343 -25.83 -9.90 -42.87
C LEU A 343 -24.70 -10.81 -43.43
N THR A 344 -25.01 -11.56 -44.48
CA THR A 344 -24.02 -12.37 -45.19
C THR A 344 -23.12 -11.52 -46.06
N LEU A 345 -21.95 -12.04 -46.46
CA LEU A 345 -21.04 -11.33 -47.38
C LEU A 345 -21.74 -10.88 -48.67
N THR A 346 -22.63 -11.72 -49.21
CA THR A 346 -23.42 -11.39 -50.40
C THR A 346 -24.39 -10.24 -50.16
N GLN A 347 -25.09 -10.24 -49.02
CA GLN A 347 -26.02 -9.16 -48.65
C GLN A 347 -25.29 -7.83 -48.42
N LEU A 348 -24.03 -7.87 -47.97
CA LEU A 348 -23.18 -6.71 -47.76
C LEU A 348 -22.46 -6.21 -49.03
N GLY A 349 -22.61 -6.92 -50.16
CA GLY A 349 -21.91 -6.62 -51.41
C GLY A 349 -20.40 -6.88 -51.36
N LEU A 350 -19.96 -7.82 -50.52
CA LEU A 350 -18.55 -8.16 -50.26
C LEU A 350 -18.11 -9.43 -51.00
N ASN A 351 -18.84 -9.86 -52.03
CA ASN A 351 -18.59 -11.04 -52.84
C ASN A 351 -17.59 -10.79 -53.98
N LYS A 352 -16.37 -10.36 -53.63
CA LYS A 352 -15.31 -10.10 -54.62
C LYS A 352 -14.83 -11.40 -55.30
N PRO A 353 -14.36 -11.33 -56.57
CA PRO A 353 -13.92 -12.52 -57.30
C PRO A 353 -12.80 -13.32 -56.65
N PHE A 354 -11.95 -12.66 -55.85
CA PHE A 354 -10.85 -13.31 -55.14
C PHE A 354 -11.31 -14.07 -53.88
N ILE A 355 -12.53 -13.85 -53.39
CA ILE A 355 -13.10 -14.55 -52.24
C ILE A 355 -13.77 -15.84 -52.74
N PRO A 356 -13.37 -17.03 -52.24
CA PRO A 356 -13.98 -18.29 -52.64
C PRO A 356 -15.51 -18.31 -52.45
N GLN A 357 -16.23 -18.86 -53.44
CA GLN A 357 -17.70 -18.85 -53.48
C GLN A 357 -18.34 -19.53 -52.26
N GLU A 358 -17.69 -20.54 -51.69
CA GLU A 358 -18.14 -21.26 -50.49
C GLU A 358 -18.29 -20.39 -49.24
N PHE A 359 -17.70 -19.19 -49.23
CA PHE A 359 -17.80 -18.25 -48.12
C PHE A 359 -18.87 -17.17 -48.31
N HIS A 360 -19.48 -17.05 -49.49
CA HIS A 360 -20.36 -15.93 -49.85
C HIS A 360 -21.66 -15.89 -49.02
N ASP A 361 -22.11 -17.03 -48.51
CA ASP A 361 -23.30 -17.17 -47.67
C ASP A 361 -23.01 -17.08 -46.16
N LEU A 362 -21.75 -16.92 -45.77
CA LEU A 362 -21.36 -16.76 -44.36
C LEU A 362 -21.53 -15.30 -43.90
N THR A 363 -21.75 -15.10 -42.60
CA THR A 363 -21.57 -13.79 -41.98
C THR A 363 -20.08 -13.44 -41.87
N CYS A 364 -19.76 -12.16 -41.64
CA CYS A 364 -18.36 -11.74 -41.47
C CYS A 364 -17.64 -12.52 -40.37
N SER A 365 -18.25 -12.70 -39.19
CA SER A 365 -17.64 -13.48 -38.09
C SER A 365 -17.39 -14.94 -38.47
N GLN A 366 -18.37 -15.61 -39.08
CA GLN A 366 -18.22 -17.00 -39.52
C GLN A 366 -17.15 -17.18 -40.58
N PHE A 367 -16.99 -16.19 -41.45
CA PHE A 367 -15.94 -16.21 -42.47
C PHE A 367 -14.56 -16.01 -41.86
N THR A 368 -14.41 -15.00 -41.00
CA THR A 368 -13.15 -14.70 -40.30
C THR A 368 -12.64 -15.90 -39.49
N GLU A 369 -13.53 -16.64 -38.81
CA GLU A 369 -13.16 -17.86 -38.06
C GLU A 369 -12.57 -18.98 -38.94
N LYS A 370 -12.87 -19.00 -40.24
CA LYS A 370 -12.39 -20.04 -41.17
C LYS A 370 -11.08 -19.69 -41.86
N GLU A 371 -10.65 -18.43 -41.81
CA GLU A 371 -9.49 -17.93 -42.55
C GLU A 371 -8.43 -17.38 -41.61
N GLN A 372 -7.27 -18.03 -41.56
CA GLN A 372 -6.24 -17.79 -40.53
C GLN A 372 -5.74 -16.34 -40.52
N TYR A 373 -5.51 -15.74 -41.69
CA TYR A 373 -5.05 -14.35 -41.79
C TYR A 373 -6.12 -13.35 -41.35
N LEU A 374 -7.41 -13.63 -41.66
CA LEU A 374 -8.52 -12.79 -41.21
C LEU A 374 -8.72 -12.92 -39.71
N LEU A 375 -8.62 -14.13 -39.15
CA LEU A 375 -8.71 -14.35 -37.70
C LEU A 375 -7.60 -13.58 -36.98
N LYS A 376 -6.37 -13.63 -37.48
CA LYS A 376 -5.25 -12.86 -36.93
C LYS A 376 -5.48 -11.35 -37.03
N ALA A 377 -6.02 -10.89 -38.15
CA ALA A 377 -6.41 -9.50 -38.36
C ALA A 377 -7.48 -9.07 -37.34
N GLN A 378 -8.49 -9.91 -37.09
CA GLN A 378 -9.49 -9.65 -36.05
C GLN A 378 -8.86 -9.59 -34.66
N GLU A 379 -7.98 -10.53 -34.29
CA GLU A 379 -7.29 -10.50 -32.99
C GLU A 379 -6.52 -9.18 -32.78
N PHE A 380 -5.75 -8.73 -33.77
CA PHE A 380 -5.05 -7.45 -33.68
C PHE A 380 -6.01 -6.28 -33.59
N PHE A 381 -7.11 -6.31 -34.33
CA PHE A 381 -8.12 -5.26 -34.29
C PHE A 381 -8.85 -5.20 -32.95
N ASP A 382 -9.17 -6.34 -32.35
CA ASP A 382 -9.77 -6.43 -31.01
C ASP A 382 -8.81 -5.90 -29.92
N LEU A 383 -7.48 -5.99 -30.13
CA LEU A 383 -6.51 -5.40 -29.21
C LEU A 383 -6.45 -3.87 -29.27
N VAL A 384 -6.93 -3.25 -30.36
CA VAL A 384 -6.87 -1.81 -30.57
C VAL A 384 -7.60 -1.07 -29.44
N VAL A 385 -8.79 -1.53 -29.02
CA VAL A 385 -9.58 -0.83 -27.98
C VAL A 385 -8.92 -0.79 -26.59
N PHE A 386 -7.91 -1.63 -26.35
CA PHE A 386 -7.20 -1.69 -25.07
C PHE A 386 -5.93 -0.85 -25.04
N GLN A 387 -5.47 -0.33 -26.19
CA GLN A 387 -4.24 0.47 -26.18
C GLN A 387 -4.55 1.89 -25.72
N THR A 388 -3.65 2.44 -24.92
CA THR A 388 -3.76 3.81 -24.41
C THR A 388 -2.76 4.74 -25.08
N PHE A 389 -2.30 4.37 -26.28
CA PHE A 389 -1.24 5.11 -26.94
C PHE A 389 -1.39 5.14 -28.48
N PRO A 390 -1.38 6.31 -29.12
CA PRO A 390 -1.63 6.44 -30.56
C PRO A 390 -0.71 5.65 -31.49
N SER A 391 0.57 5.49 -31.15
CA SER A 391 1.45 4.70 -32.02
C SER A 391 1.23 3.19 -31.86
N GLU A 392 0.88 2.71 -30.67
CA GLU A 392 0.44 1.31 -30.44
C GLU A 392 -0.83 1.01 -31.24
N LEU A 393 -1.80 1.90 -31.14
CA LEU A 393 -3.04 1.83 -31.92
C LEU A 393 -2.75 1.77 -33.43
N SER A 394 -1.93 2.69 -33.93
CA SER A 394 -1.60 2.76 -35.37
C SER A 394 -0.77 1.55 -35.84
N HIS A 395 0.11 1.04 -34.97
CA HIS A 395 0.90 -0.16 -35.22
C HIS A 395 0.01 -1.41 -35.33
N LEU A 396 -0.96 -1.58 -34.43
CA LEU A 396 -1.93 -2.67 -34.52
C LEU A 396 -2.75 -2.57 -35.81
N LEU A 397 -3.25 -1.38 -36.18
CA LEU A 397 -3.95 -1.18 -37.45
C LEU A 397 -3.07 -1.50 -38.67
N TYR A 398 -1.78 -1.18 -38.59
CA TYR A 398 -0.81 -1.56 -39.60
C TYR A 398 -0.67 -3.10 -39.70
N GLN A 399 -0.56 -3.81 -38.57
CA GLN A 399 -0.51 -5.27 -38.53
C GLN A 399 -1.78 -5.93 -39.11
N VAL A 400 -2.96 -5.33 -38.86
CA VAL A 400 -4.21 -5.74 -39.51
C VAL A 400 -4.08 -5.61 -41.03
N GLY A 401 -3.65 -4.45 -41.52
CA GLY A 401 -3.41 -4.23 -42.96
C GLY A 401 -2.43 -5.23 -43.59
N LEU A 402 -1.37 -5.61 -42.87
CA LEU A 402 -0.43 -6.63 -43.33
C LEU A 402 -1.09 -8.01 -43.46
N CYS A 403 -1.91 -8.41 -42.48
CA CYS A 403 -2.64 -9.67 -42.52
C CYS A 403 -3.64 -9.71 -43.69
N LEU A 404 -4.34 -8.60 -43.94
CA LEU A 404 -5.26 -8.50 -45.06
C LEU A 404 -4.54 -8.59 -46.41
N GLY A 405 -3.41 -7.90 -46.58
CA GLY A 405 -2.59 -8.01 -47.79
C GLY A 405 -2.08 -9.45 -48.01
N ALA A 406 -1.67 -10.14 -46.94
CA ALA A 406 -1.22 -11.53 -47.02
C ALA A 406 -2.36 -12.47 -47.46
N CYS A 407 -3.57 -12.23 -46.94
CA CYS A 407 -4.77 -12.97 -47.34
C CYS A 407 -5.09 -12.81 -48.83
N ILE A 408 -5.05 -11.57 -49.35
CA ILE A 408 -5.27 -11.30 -50.77
C ILE A 408 -4.20 -11.99 -51.60
N ALA A 409 -2.92 -11.77 -51.26
CA ALA A 409 -1.79 -12.37 -51.98
C ALA A 409 -1.89 -13.89 -52.07
N GLN A 410 -2.35 -14.56 -51.00
CA GLN A 410 -2.59 -16.01 -50.98
C GLN A 410 -3.67 -16.42 -51.98
N TRP A 411 -4.83 -15.75 -51.97
CA TRP A 411 -5.95 -16.12 -52.86
C TRP A 411 -5.72 -15.74 -54.31
N THR A 412 -5.03 -14.63 -54.58
CA THR A 412 -4.71 -14.18 -55.94
C THR A 412 -3.42 -14.78 -56.48
N ASN A 413 -2.63 -15.47 -55.64
CA ASN A 413 -1.31 -16.00 -55.96
C ASN A 413 -0.38 -14.92 -56.56
N THR A 414 -0.38 -13.73 -55.97
CA THR A 414 0.44 -12.58 -56.37
C THR A 414 1.46 -12.22 -55.29
N SER A 415 2.43 -11.37 -55.63
CA SER A 415 3.34 -10.83 -54.60
C SER A 415 2.56 -9.94 -53.62
N PHE A 416 3.04 -9.89 -52.38
CA PHE A 416 2.45 -9.07 -51.32
C PHE A 416 2.28 -7.60 -51.75
N ASP A 417 3.28 -7.00 -52.40
CA ASP A 417 3.17 -5.60 -52.83
C ASP A 417 2.18 -5.39 -53.98
N ALA A 418 1.99 -6.38 -54.85
CA ALA A 418 0.98 -6.33 -55.92
C ALA A 418 -0.45 -6.57 -55.40
N SER A 419 -0.60 -7.13 -54.19
CA SER A 419 -1.90 -7.49 -53.59
C SER A 419 -2.58 -6.34 -52.81
N LYS A 420 -1.88 -5.22 -52.60
CA LYS A 420 -2.37 -4.07 -51.81
C LYS A 420 -3.27 -3.12 -52.61
N SER A 421 -4.18 -3.66 -53.44
CA SER A 421 -5.17 -2.83 -54.12
C SER A 421 -6.12 -2.20 -53.07
N PHE A 422 -6.36 -0.89 -53.17
CA PHE A 422 -7.16 -0.18 -52.17
C PHE A 422 -8.61 -0.72 -52.09
N ASP A 423 -9.19 -1.06 -53.23
CA ASP A 423 -10.56 -1.57 -53.33
C ASP A 423 -10.71 -2.97 -52.69
N ASP A 424 -9.71 -3.83 -52.84
CA ASP A 424 -9.74 -5.18 -52.27
C ASP A 424 -9.46 -5.15 -50.76
N LEU A 425 -8.53 -4.28 -50.33
CA LEU A 425 -8.25 -4.04 -48.92
C LEU A 425 -9.47 -3.47 -48.18
N ILE A 426 -10.22 -2.54 -48.79
CA ILE A 426 -11.46 -2.00 -48.20
C ILE A 426 -12.46 -3.12 -47.90
N VAL A 427 -12.62 -4.08 -48.80
CA VAL A 427 -13.55 -5.19 -48.61
C VAL A 427 -13.15 -6.04 -47.42
N LEU A 428 -11.89 -6.47 -47.35
CA LEU A 428 -11.43 -7.29 -46.23
C LEU A 428 -11.39 -6.53 -44.91
N TRP A 429 -11.06 -5.24 -44.94
CA TRP A 429 -11.18 -4.38 -43.76
C TRP A 429 -12.61 -4.33 -43.25
N LYS A 430 -13.60 -4.17 -44.15
CA LYS A 430 -15.01 -4.16 -43.77
C LYS A 430 -15.47 -5.51 -43.18
N ILE A 431 -14.96 -6.62 -43.70
CA ILE A 431 -15.20 -7.96 -43.13
C ILE A 431 -14.64 -8.07 -41.72
N VAL A 432 -13.35 -7.74 -41.54
CA VAL A 432 -12.73 -7.76 -40.20
C VAL A 432 -13.47 -6.83 -39.25
N PHE A 433 -13.77 -5.61 -39.69
CA PHE A 433 -14.49 -4.61 -38.91
C PHE A 433 -15.83 -5.12 -38.40
N LEU A 434 -16.65 -5.72 -39.29
CA LEU A 434 -17.97 -6.28 -38.93
C LEU A 434 -17.88 -7.59 -38.15
N SER A 435 -16.76 -8.30 -38.20
CA SER A 435 -16.56 -9.52 -37.41
C SER A 435 -16.29 -9.27 -35.93
N THR A 436 -15.90 -8.04 -35.57
CA THR A 436 -15.43 -7.69 -34.22
C THR A 436 -16.57 -7.32 -33.29
N ASN A 437 -16.44 -7.61 -32.00
CA ASN A 437 -17.45 -7.29 -30.97
C ASN A 437 -17.12 -6.06 -30.13
N CYS A 438 -16.08 -5.34 -30.50
CA CYS A 438 -15.61 -4.22 -29.73
C CYS A 438 -16.48 -2.97 -30.01
N GLU A 439 -16.96 -2.36 -28.93
CA GLU A 439 -17.72 -1.11 -28.98
C GLU A 439 -16.74 0.08 -29.03
N GLY A 440 -17.15 1.19 -29.64
CA GLY A 440 -16.37 2.42 -29.54
C GLY A 440 -15.25 2.63 -30.57
N PHE A 441 -15.13 1.78 -31.59
CA PHE A 441 -14.14 2.02 -32.65
C PHE A 441 -14.28 3.35 -33.37
N TYR A 442 -15.52 3.85 -33.51
CA TYR A 442 -15.79 5.15 -34.09
C TYR A 442 -14.94 6.24 -33.44
N TRP A 443 -14.92 6.28 -32.09
CA TRP A 443 -14.17 7.30 -31.36
C TRP A 443 -12.67 7.08 -31.47
N LEU A 444 -12.22 5.83 -31.42
CA LEU A 444 -10.80 5.50 -31.43
C LEU A 444 -10.13 5.83 -32.77
N ILE A 445 -10.77 5.54 -33.89
CA ILE A 445 -10.20 5.89 -35.20
C ILE A 445 -10.26 7.41 -35.42
N THR A 446 -11.31 8.07 -34.94
CA THR A 446 -11.41 9.53 -34.97
C THR A 446 -10.32 10.18 -34.09
N ALA A 447 -10.00 9.56 -32.95
CA ALA A 447 -8.92 9.97 -32.06
C ALA A 447 -7.58 10.05 -32.80
N LEU A 448 -7.23 8.96 -33.49
CA LEU A 448 -5.96 8.79 -34.17
C LEU A 448 -5.64 9.90 -35.18
N GLU A 449 -6.66 10.51 -35.80
CA GLU A 449 -6.46 11.63 -36.75
C GLU A 449 -5.77 12.84 -36.09
N HIS A 450 -6.07 13.12 -34.83
CA HIS A 450 -5.44 14.23 -34.12
C HIS A 450 -3.97 13.93 -33.83
N TYR A 451 -3.64 12.66 -33.58
CA TYR A 451 -2.30 12.24 -33.18
C TYR A 451 -1.38 11.90 -34.35
N SER A 452 -1.92 11.54 -35.53
CA SER A 452 -1.13 11.36 -36.75
C SER A 452 -0.40 12.64 -37.18
N LYS A 453 -0.82 13.81 -36.65
CA LYS A 453 -0.19 15.11 -36.89
C LYS A 453 0.98 15.43 -35.94
N LEU A 454 1.23 14.61 -34.92
CA LEU A 454 2.22 14.88 -33.86
C LEU A 454 3.59 14.25 -34.09
N ASN A 455 3.86 13.71 -35.28
CA ASN A 455 5.13 13.05 -35.65
C ASN A 455 5.58 11.92 -34.67
N VAL A 456 4.63 11.27 -33.99
CA VAL A 456 4.90 10.10 -33.12
C VAL A 456 4.51 8.76 -33.76
N ILE A 457 3.87 8.82 -34.92
CA ILE A 457 3.46 7.67 -35.73
C ILE A 457 4.26 7.73 -37.03
N THR A 458 4.75 6.60 -37.52
CA THR A 458 5.45 6.58 -38.81
C THR A 458 4.49 6.84 -39.98
N GLN A 459 4.99 7.25 -41.14
CA GLN A 459 4.12 7.52 -42.29
C GLN A 459 3.33 6.27 -42.72
N GLU A 460 3.94 5.08 -42.64
CA GLU A 460 3.30 3.81 -42.97
C GLU A 460 2.15 3.47 -42.01
N GLU A 461 2.37 3.66 -40.71
CA GLU A 461 1.35 3.48 -39.67
C GLU A 461 0.25 4.56 -39.76
N ALA A 462 0.59 5.80 -40.12
CA ALA A 462 -0.40 6.84 -40.33
C ALA A 462 -1.30 6.50 -41.53
N ASN A 463 -0.71 5.96 -42.61
CA ASN A 463 -1.45 5.52 -43.79
C ASN A 463 -2.38 4.33 -43.50
N SER A 464 -2.04 3.46 -42.54
CA SER A 464 -2.87 2.30 -42.19
C SER A 464 -4.23 2.69 -41.60
N SER A 465 -4.33 3.88 -40.99
CA SER A 465 -5.58 4.43 -40.44
C SER A 465 -6.57 4.94 -41.51
N LEU A 466 -6.13 5.14 -42.76
CA LEU A 466 -6.94 5.74 -43.82
C LEU A 466 -8.14 4.86 -44.20
N VAL A 467 -7.95 3.54 -44.30
CA VAL A 467 -9.02 2.61 -44.69
C VAL A 467 -10.08 2.48 -43.59
N PRO A 468 -9.74 2.23 -42.31
CA PRO A 468 -10.70 2.27 -41.21
C PRO A 468 -11.49 3.59 -41.15
N ARG A 469 -10.80 4.72 -41.39
CA ARG A 469 -11.44 6.04 -41.40
C ARG A 469 -12.44 6.19 -42.54
N ALA A 470 -12.08 5.77 -43.75
CA ALA A 470 -12.99 5.79 -44.89
C ALA A 470 -14.24 4.94 -44.62
N LEU A 471 -14.07 3.75 -44.03
CA LEU A 471 -15.19 2.89 -43.63
C LEU A 471 -16.12 3.56 -42.62
N ILE A 472 -15.57 4.19 -41.58
CA ILE A 472 -16.37 4.93 -40.60
C ILE A 472 -17.14 6.08 -41.26
N MET A 473 -16.51 6.84 -42.16
CA MET A 473 -17.19 7.92 -42.87
C MET A 473 -18.33 7.40 -43.76
N MET A 474 -18.10 6.33 -44.52
CA MET A 474 -19.12 5.69 -45.36
C MET A 474 -20.30 5.14 -44.55
N MET A 475 -20.05 4.67 -43.33
CA MET A 475 -21.09 4.14 -42.45
C MET A 475 -21.81 5.25 -41.66
N SER A 476 -21.22 6.44 -41.55
CA SER A 476 -21.79 7.59 -40.82
C SER A 476 -22.57 8.55 -41.72
N GLN A 477 -22.32 8.55 -43.03
CA GLN A 477 -23.04 9.33 -44.03
C GLN A 477 -24.21 8.49 -44.56
N ASP A 478 -25.38 8.62 -43.93
CA ASP A 478 -26.75 8.39 -44.45
C ASP A 478 -27.74 8.68 -43.31
#